data_AF-A0A3N5HNN1-F1
#
_entry.id   AF-A0A3N5HNN1-F1
#
_cell.length_a   1.000
_cell.length_b   1.000
_cell.length_c   1.000
_cell.angle_alpha   90.00
_cell.angle_beta   90.00
_cell.angle_gamma   90.00
#
_symmetry.space_group_name_H-M   'P 1'
#
loop_
_entity.id
_entity.type
_entity.pdbx_description
1 polymer ?
#
loop_
_entity_poly.entity_id
_entity_poly.type
_entity_poly.pdbx_seq_one_letter_code
_entity_poly.pdbx_strand_id
1 'polypeptide(L)'
;MGVKEAGVMIHVRLLAFCLLGVATMLATGCAGKSGTAKPQGLNDMRPTGDQTPASASSARPETPSDEPLDPFAKADEGTDDEYDPWEPVNTNIFEFNRQVDRFVLKPVAKGYDFVMPDLVQVGISNIFSNLRFAPRFLNNVFQGKIKGAGIEVGRFLINSTVGLAGFLDLATKVDLVTPEEDLGQTLGFYGVKPGPYLVLPLLQPFTVRDFVGYVGD
;
A
#
# COMPACT_ATOMS: atom_id res chain seq x y z
N MET A 1 -42.34 21.72 -7.82
CA MET A 1 -42.64 20.33 -8.20
C MET A 1 -41.46 19.35 -8.02
N GLY A 2 -40.21 19.78 -7.75
CA GLY A 2 -39.03 18.89 -7.78
C GLY A 2 -38.64 18.13 -6.49
N VAL A 3 -39.22 18.43 -5.32
CA VAL A 3 -38.82 17.77 -4.05
C VAL A 3 -39.49 16.41 -3.85
N LYS A 4 -40.70 16.22 -4.38
CA LYS A 4 -41.43 14.94 -4.28
C LYS A 4 -40.82 13.86 -5.18
N GLU A 5 -40.35 14.22 -6.38
CA GLU A 5 -39.72 13.30 -7.32
C GLU A 5 -38.40 12.72 -6.78
N ALA A 6 -37.59 13.55 -6.10
CA ALA A 6 -36.32 13.10 -5.50
C ALA A 6 -36.54 12.09 -4.36
N GLY A 7 -37.54 12.32 -3.49
CA GLY A 7 -37.89 11.39 -2.41
C GLY A 7 -38.41 10.04 -2.92
N VAL A 8 -39.23 10.06 -3.98
CA VAL A 8 -39.72 8.85 -4.65
C VAL A 8 -38.57 8.08 -5.30
N MET A 9 -37.63 8.78 -5.94
CA MET A 9 -36.47 8.15 -6.56
C MET A 9 -35.53 7.51 -5.54
N ILE A 10 -35.35 8.12 -4.36
CA ILE A 10 -34.58 7.55 -3.25
C ILE A 10 -35.26 6.29 -2.70
N HIS A 11 -36.57 6.29 -2.51
CA HIS A 11 -37.31 5.13 -1.99
C HIS A 11 -37.40 3.98 -3.01
N VAL A 12 -37.58 4.28 -4.29
CA VAL A 12 -37.60 3.27 -5.36
C VAL A 12 -36.22 2.62 -5.51
N ARG A 13 -35.14 3.39 -5.39
CA ARG A 13 -33.76 2.88 -5.38
C ARG A 13 -33.50 2.02 -4.14
N LEU A 14 -33.94 2.45 -2.95
CA LEU A 14 -33.80 1.70 -1.70
C LEU A 14 -34.52 0.34 -1.72
N LEU A 15 -35.74 0.29 -2.28
CA LEU A 15 -36.53 -0.94 -2.43
C LEU A 15 -35.92 -1.91 -3.45
N ALA A 16 -35.37 -1.41 -4.56
CA ALA A 16 -34.68 -2.25 -5.54
C ALA A 16 -33.41 -2.89 -4.94
N PHE A 17 -32.69 -2.18 -4.07
CA PHE A 17 -31.50 -2.71 -3.38
C PHE A 17 -31.85 -3.75 -2.30
N CYS A 18 -32.96 -3.59 -1.57
CA CYS A 18 -33.42 -4.61 -0.62
C CYS A 18 -33.78 -5.93 -1.33
N LEU A 19 -34.45 -5.85 -2.50
CA LEU A 19 -34.85 -7.05 -3.23
C LEU A 19 -33.68 -7.74 -3.94
N LEU A 20 -32.67 -6.98 -4.38
CA LEU A 20 -31.49 -7.56 -5.04
C LEU A 20 -30.43 -8.08 -4.04
N GLY A 21 -30.30 -7.45 -2.86
CA GLY A 21 -29.35 -7.85 -1.82
C GLY A 21 -29.75 -9.12 -1.05
N VAL A 22 -31.05 -9.42 -0.95
CA VAL A 22 -31.54 -10.66 -0.32
C VAL A 22 -31.36 -11.87 -1.25
N ALA A 23 -31.36 -11.66 -2.57
CA ALA A 23 -31.20 -12.73 -3.56
C ALA A 23 -29.75 -13.24 -3.70
N THR A 24 -28.75 -12.40 -3.37
CA THR A 24 -27.32 -12.78 -3.49
C THR A 24 -26.74 -13.46 -2.26
N MET A 25 -27.45 -13.44 -1.12
CA MET A 25 -26.99 -14.08 0.14
C MET A 25 -27.27 -15.59 0.25
N LEU A 26 -27.98 -16.20 -0.71
CA LEU A 26 -28.38 -17.62 -0.65
C LEU A 26 -27.63 -18.55 -1.62
N ALA A 27 -26.65 -18.08 -2.38
CA ALA A 27 -26.10 -18.83 -3.52
C ALA A 27 -24.65 -19.34 -3.41
N THR A 28 -23.94 -19.19 -2.29
CA THR A 28 -22.53 -19.64 -2.23
C THR A 28 -22.27 -20.55 -1.03
N GLY A 29 -22.82 -21.76 -1.09
CA GLY A 29 -22.49 -22.88 -0.22
C GLY A 29 -21.51 -23.85 -0.90
N CYS A 30 -20.40 -24.12 -0.19
CA CYS A 30 -19.51 -25.29 -0.23
C CYS A 30 -18.80 -25.70 -1.55
N ALA A 31 -17.46 -25.61 -1.54
CA ALA A 31 -16.59 -26.68 -2.04
C ALA A 31 -15.16 -26.53 -1.49
N GLY A 32 -14.85 -27.26 -0.41
CA GLY A 32 -13.48 -27.48 0.04
C GLY A 32 -12.86 -28.68 -0.66
N LYS A 33 -11.56 -28.58 -0.99
CA LYS A 33 -10.71 -29.77 -1.17
C LYS A 33 -9.26 -29.45 -0.80
N SER A 34 -8.81 -30.08 0.28
CA SER A 34 -7.41 -30.13 0.70
C SER A 34 -6.57 -30.86 -0.34
N GLY A 35 -5.47 -30.24 -0.76
CA GLY A 35 -4.42 -30.83 -1.59
C GLY A 35 -3.13 -30.94 -0.78
N THR A 36 -2.76 -32.18 -0.48
CA THR A 36 -1.56 -32.64 0.22
C THR A 36 -0.26 -32.26 -0.50
N ALA A 37 0.70 -31.69 0.22
CA ALA A 37 2.09 -31.55 -0.20
C ALA A 37 2.79 -32.92 -0.21
N LYS A 38 3.63 -33.18 -1.22
CA LYS A 38 4.57 -34.31 -1.27
C LYS A 38 5.97 -33.77 -1.59
N PRO A 39 7.03 -34.21 -0.90
CA PRO A 39 8.40 -33.83 -1.20
C PRO A 39 9.00 -34.76 -2.27
N GLN A 40 9.81 -34.19 -3.16
CA GLN A 40 10.78 -34.89 -4.00
C GLN A 40 12.10 -34.15 -3.76
N GLY A 41 13.18 -34.76 -3.25
CA GLY A 41 13.76 -36.04 -3.64
C GLY A 41 14.66 -35.78 -4.84
N LEU A 42 15.89 -35.29 -4.65
CA LEU A 42 17.11 -36.05 -4.37
C LEU A 42 17.72 -36.67 -5.65
N ASN A 43 18.94 -36.22 -5.94
CA ASN A 43 19.97 -36.68 -6.88
C ASN A 43 19.88 -36.19 -8.32
N ASP A 44 20.90 -35.42 -8.72
CA ASP A 44 21.87 -35.93 -9.70
C ASP A 44 23.28 -35.41 -9.37
N MET A 45 24.19 -36.36 -9.24
CA MET A 45 25.61 -36.20 -8.94
C MET A 45 26.37 -37.03 -9.98
N ARG A 46 27.27 -36.42 -10.75
CA ARG A 46 28.52 -37.04 -11.23
C ARG A 46 29.47 -36.00 -11.87
N PRO A 47 30.79 -36.29 -11.99
CA PRO A 47 31.76 -35.65 -11.12
C PRO A 47 33.05 -35.18 -11.84
N THR A 48 34.03 -34.73 -11.04
CA THR A 48 35.50 -34.66 -11.25
C THR A 48 36.01 -33.75 -12.37
N GLY A 49 37.05 -32.94 -12.22
CA GLY A 49 38.02 -32.57 -11.18
C GLY A 49 38.52 -31.16 -11.60
N ASP A 50 39.15 -30.33 -10.78
CA ASP A 50 40.49 -30.52 -10.24
C ASP A 50 40.79 -29.43 -9.18
N GLN A 51 41.91 -29.64 -8.49
CA GLN A 51 42.29 -29.10 -7.20
C GLN A 51 42.83 -27.64 -7.24
N THR A 52 42.37 -26.84 -6.26
CA THR A 52 43.05 -25.96 -5.28
C THR A 52 44.53 -25.54 -5.51
N PRO A 53 45.08 -24.46 -4.89
CA PRO A 53 44.61 -23.09 -4.57
C PRO A 53 45.57 -21.99 -5.10
N ALA A 54 45.14 -20.73 -5.23
CA ALA A 54 46.05 -19.58 -5.14
C ALA A 54 45.32 -18.27 -4.83
N SER A 55 45.81 -17.59 -3.80
CA SER A 55 45.52 -16.19 -3.47
C SER A 55 46.14 -15.26 -4.50
N ALA A 56 45.39 -14.33 -5.09
CA ALA A 56 45.94 -13.07 -5.60
C ALA A 56 44.84 -12.04 -5.92
N SER A 57 45.14 -10.81 -5.49
CA SER A 57 44.50 -9.54 -5.78
C SER A 57 44.37 -9.23 -7.28
N SER A 58 43.37 -8.38 -7.59
CA SER A 58 43.19 -7.51 -8.77
C SER A 58 42.99 -8.14 -10.15
N ALA A 59 41.77 -7.99 -10.69
CA ALA A 59 41.53 -7.41 -12.01
C ALA A 59 40.01 -7.26 -12.25
N ARG A 60 39.54 -6.03 -12.44
CA ARG A 60 38.30 -5.78 -13.19
C ARG A 60 38.55 -6.26 -14.63
N PRO A 61 37.60 -6.92 -15.30
CA PRO A 61 37.65 -7.02 -16.75
C PRO A 61 37.46 -5.60 -17.30
N GLU A 62 38.51 -4.99 -17.83
CA GLU A 62 38.38 -3.81 -18.66
C GLU A 62 37.85 -4.29 -20.02
N THR A 63 36.59 -3.98 -20.29
CA THR A 63 35.98 -4.16 -21.59
C THR A 63 36.72 -3.29 -22.61
N PRO A 64 37.27 -3.83 -23.71
CA PRO A 64 37.85 -3.01 -24.78
C PRO A 64 36.76 -2.08 -25.34
N SER A 65 37.02 -0.77 -25.29
CA SER A 65 36.05 0.30 -25.52
C SER A 65 35.73 0.60 -26.99
N ASP A 66 35.80 -0.38 -27.89
CA ASP A 66 35.71 -0.13 -29.35
C ASP A 66 34.55 -0.86 -30.06
N GLU A 67 33.54 -1.38 -29.34
CA GLU A 67 32.28 -1.75 -29.99
C GLU A 67 31.41 -0.51 -30.25
N PRO A 68 30.96 -0.28 -31.50
CA PRO A 68 29.98 0.76 -31.80
C PRO A 68 28.73 0.56 -30.95
N LEU A 69 28.32 1.59 -30.22
CA LEU A 69 27.05 1.64 -29.49
C LEU A 69 25.91 1.21 -30.42
N ASP A 70 25.40 0.00 -30.26
CA ASP A 70 24.18 -0.44 -30.90
C ASP A 70 23.00 0.20 -30.15
N PRO A 71 22.30 1.20 -30.73
CA PRO A 71 21.18 1.86 -30.07
C PRO A 71 19.95 0.92 -29.93
N PHE A 72 20.02 -0.30 -30.48
CA PHE A 72 19.01 -1.34 -30.36
C PHE A 72 19.49 -2.56 -29.57
N ALA A 73 20.72 -2.55 -29.05
CA ALA A 73 21.10 -3.47 -28.00
C ALA A 73 20.13 -3.20 -26.86
N LYS A 74 19.26 -4.17 -26.57
CA LYS A 74 18.61 -4.19 -25.28
C LYS A 74 19.76 -4.15 -24.30
N ALA A 75 19.88 -3.04 -23.55
CA ALA A 75 20.58 -3.11 -22.29
C ALA A 75 20.12 -4.41 -21.66
N ASP A 76 21.05 -5.24 -21.19
CA ASP A 76 20.68 -6.28 -20.26
C ASP A 76 19.92 -5.54 -19.16
N GLU A 77 18.59 -5.49 -19.30
CA GLU A 77 17.67 -5.31 -18.22
C GLU A 77 18.01 -6.53 -17.39
N GLY A 78 18.99 -6.36 -16.51
CA GLY A 78 19.05 -7.11 -15.29
C GLY A 78 17.64 -6.97 -14.74
N THR A 79 16.82 -7.97 -15.03
CA THR A 79 15.78 -8.39 -14.13
C THR A 79 16.54 -8.81 -12.89
N ASP A 80 17.04 -7.82 -12.14
CA ASP A 80 17.18 -7.92 -10.72
C ASP A 80 15.73 -8.11 -10.26
N ASP A 81 15.22 -9.34 -10.44
CA ASP A 81 14.00 -9.79 -9.83
C ASP A 81 14.24 -9.52 -8.35
N GLU A 82 13.61 -8.46 -7.84
CA GLU A 82 13.77 -8.04 -6.47
C GLU A 82 13.36 -9.22 -5.61
N TYR A 83 14.35 -9.96 -5.10
CA TYR A 83 14.14 -11.28 -4.53
C TYR A 83 13.20 -11.15 -3.33
N ASP A 84 11.95 -11.58 -3.49
CA ASP A 84 10.95 -11.64 -2.43
C ASP A 84 10.96 -13.05 -1.81
N PRO A 85 11.55 -13.23 -0.61
CA PRO A 85 11.60 -14.53 0.05
C PRO A 85 10.22 -15.11 0.36
N TRP A 86 9.16 -14.28 0.37
CA TRP A 86 7.80 -14.64 0.72
C TRP A 86 6.83 -14.59 -0.46
N GLU A 87 7.33 -14.53 -1.70
CA GLU A 87 6.50 -14.48 -2.91
C GLU A 87 5.34 -15.50 -2.90
N PRO A 88 5.54 -16.80 -2.57
CA PRO A 88 4.41 -17.75 -2.60
C PRO A 88 3.31 -17.40 -1.60
N VAL A 89 3.65 -16.81 -0.46
CA VAL A 89 2.69 -16.39 0.56
C VAL A 89 2.04 -15.07 0.16
N ASN A 90 2.85 -14.10 -0.26
CA ASN A 90 2.42 -12.77 -0.68
C ASN A 90 1.45 -12.82 -1.85
N THR A 91 1.74 -13.63 -2.88
CA THR A 91 0.86 -13.79 -4.05
C THR A 91 -0.49 -14.41 -3.67
N ASN A 92 -0.51 -15.40 -2.78
CA ASN A 92 -1.76 -16.04 -2.33
C ASN A 92 -2.64 -15.06 -1.54
N ILE A 93 -2.05 -14.28 -0.62
CA ILE A 93 -2.78 -13.27 0.16
C ILE A 93 -3.22 -12.11 -0.74
N PHE A 94 -2.39 -11.71 -1.69
CA PHE A 94 -2.74 -10.69 -2.68
C PHE A 94 -3.98 -11.10 -3.49
N GLU A 95 -4.02 -12.36 -3.96
CA GLU A 95 -5.19 -12.88 -4.68
C GLU A 95 -6.45 -12.92 -3.79
N PHE A 96 -6.30 -13.28 -2.52
CA PHE A 96 -7.40 -13.18 -1.55
C PHE A 96 -7.89 -11.73 -1.41
N ASN A 97 -7.00 -10.76 -1.18
CA ASN A 97 -7.34 -9.34 -1.07
C ASN A 97 -8.03 -8.82 -2.33
N ARG A 98 -7.55 -9.24 -3.51
CA ARG A 98 -8.13 -8.87 -4.81
C ARG A 98 -9.56 -9.39 -4.96
N GLN A 99 -9.83 -10.61 -4.50
CA GLN A 99 -11.19 -11.17 -4.51
C GLN A 99 -12.10 -10.42 -3.54
N VAL A 100 -11.64 -10.16 -2.32
CA VAL A 100 -12.40 -9.40 -1.31
C VAL A 100 -12.70 -7.99 -1.81
N ASP A 101 -11.73 -7.30 -2.39
CA ASP A 101 -11.94 -5.98 -3.00
C ASP A 101 -13.03 -6.04 -4.07
N ARG A 102 -12.89 -6.96 -5.02
CA ARG A 102 -13.81 -7.08 -6.16
C ARG A 102 -15.25 -7.38 -5.73
N PHE A 103 -15.44 -8.29 -4.79
CA PHE A 103 -16.76 -8.82 -4.44
C PHE A 103 -17.40 -8.17 -3.22
N VAL A 104 -16.61 -7.54 -2.34
CA VAL A 104 -17.10 -6.97 -1.08
C VAL A 104 -16.80 -5.47 -0.99
N LEU A 105 -15.53 -5.07 -0.99
CA LEU A 105 -15.17 -3.68 -0.70
C LEU A 105 -15.62 -2.72 -1.80
N LYS A 106 -15.38 -3.04 -3.07
CA LYS A 106 -15.73 -2.18 -4.21
C LYS A 106 -17.23 -1.99 -4.38
N PRO A 107 -18.10 -3.01 -4.27
CA PRO A 107 -19.55 -2.80 -4.24
C PRO A 107 -20.01 -1.91 -3.08
N VAL A 108 -19.44 -2.12 -1.88
CA VAL A 108 -19.75 -1.29 -0.69
C VAL A 108 -19.31 0.16 -0.91
N ALA A 109 -18.11 0.38 -1.42
CA ALA A 109 -17.58 1.70 -1.73
C ALA A 109 -18.43 2.42 -2.77
N LYS A 110 -18.88 1.73 -3.83
CA LYS A 110 -19.83 2.30 -4.81
C LYS A 110 -21.17 2.67 -4.18
N GLY A 111 -21.67 1.85 -3.24
CA GLY A 111 -22.89 2.15 -2.49
C GLY A 111 -22.73 3.39 -1.61
N TYR A 112 -21.58 3.52 -0.93
CA TYR A 112 -21.24 4.70 -0.14
C TYR A 112 -21.16 5.96 -1.02
N ASP A 113 -20.42 5.88 -2.12
CA ASP A 113 -20.24 6.97 -3.09
C ASP A 113 -21.58 7.42 -3.70
N PHE A 114 -22.48 6.47 -3.95
CA PHE A 114 -23.81 6.78 -4.46
C PHE A 114 -24.71 7.54 -3.47
N VAL A 115 -24.53 7.32 -2.16
CA VAL A 115 -25.39 7.90 -1.11
C VAL A 115 -24.81 9.19 -0.55
N MET A 116 -23.48 9.27 -0.44
CA MET A 116 -22.78 10.39 0.21
C MET A 116 -22.35 11.45 -0.81
N PRO A 117 -22.72 12.73 -0.61
CA PRO A 117 -22.21 13.82 -1.45
C PRO A 117 -20.69 13.98 -1.33
N ASP A 118 -20.01 14.28 -2.45
CA ASP A 118 -18.55 14.45 -2.53
C ASP A 118 -17.98 15.35 -1.43
N LEU A 119 -18.66 16.45 -1.11
CA LEU A 119 -18.23 17.39 -0.07
C LEU A 119 -18.11 16.72 1.32
N VAL A 120 -19.04 15.83 1.64
CA VAL A 120 -19.03 15.10 2.91
C VAL A 120 -17.93 14.05 2.91
N GLN A 121 -17.75 13.32 1.80
CA GLN A 121 -16.68 12.33 1.66
C GLN A 121 -15.30 12.96 1.86
N VAL A 122 -15.05 14.07 1.15
CA VAL A 122 -13.81 14.85 1.27
C VAL A 122 -13.65 15.39 2.69
N GLY A 123 -14.71 15.92 3.30
CA GLY A 123 -14.62 16.46 4.64
C GLY A 123 -14.32 15.41 5.71
N ILE A 124 -14.90 14.21 5.59
CA ILE A 124 -14.55 13.07 6.45
C ILE A 124 -13.09 12.67 6.25
N SER A 125 -12.62 12.56 5.00
CA SER A 125 -11.22 12.27 4.68
C SER A 125 -10.27 13.30 5.30
N ASN A 126 -10.62 14.58 5.24
CA ASN A 126 -9.82 15.66 5.83
C ASN A 126 -9.75 15.55 7.36
N ILE A 127 -10.87 15.22 8.04
CA ILE A 127 -10.88 15.01 9.49
C ILE A 127 -9.90 13.90 9.87
N PHE A 128 -9.96 12.74 9.21
CA PHE A 128 -9.04 11.64 9.50
C PHE A 128 -7.58 12.01 9.21
N SER A 129 -7.32 12.76 8.14
CA SER A 129 -5.98 13.28 7.85
C SER A 129 -5.47 14.27 8.91
N ASN A 130 -6.37 15.09 9.45
CA ASN A 130 -6.08 16.05 10.52
C ASN A 130 -5.83 15.35 11.87
N LEU A 131 -6.56 14.27 12.17
CA LEU A 131 -6.35 13.45 13.38
C LEU A 131 -5.01 12.72 13.37
N ARG A 132 -4.52 12.34 12.18
CA ARG A 132 -3.17 11.78 11.99
C ARG A 132 -2.04 12.79 12.12
N PHE A 133 -2.33 14.04 12.52
CA PHE A 133 -1.31 15.04 12.86
C PHE A 133 -0.33 14.54 13.93
N ALA A 134 -0.82 13.95 15.01
CA ALA A 134 0.00 13.60 16.18
C ALA A 134 1.18 12.65 15.84
N PRO A 135 0.96 11.49 15.19
CA PRO A 135 2.08 10.62 14.81
C PRO A 135 3.01 11.30 13.81
N ARG A 136 2.49 12.01 12.79
CA ARG A 136 3.34 12.72 11.82
C ARG A 136 4.21 13.79 12.46
N PHE A 137 3.67 14.56 13.41
CA PHE A 137 4.40 15.57 14.16
C PHE A 137 5.52 14.94 14.99
N LEU A 138 5.23 13.88 15.75
CA LEU A 138 6.21 13.20 16.58
C LEU A 138 7.34 12.60 15.72
N ASN A 139 7.01 11.98 14.60
CA ASN A 139 8.00 11.43 13.67
C ASN A 139 8.88 12.53 13.04
N ASN A 140 8.31 13.67 12.66
CA ASN A 140 9.12 14.82 12.23
C ASN A 140 10.09 15.29 13.32
N VAL A 141 9.64 15.34 14.58
CA VAL A 141 10.49 15.73 15.72
C VAL A 141 11.60 14.71 15.95
N PHE A 142 11.29 13.42 15.93
CA PHE A 142 12.29 12.35 16.10
C PHE A 142 13.34 12.36 14.99
N GLN A 143 12.93 12.63 13.75
CA GLN A 143 13.86 12.76 12.64
C GLN A 143 14.59 14.12 12.60
N GLY A 144 14.34 15.03 13.54
CA GLY A 144 14.95 16.36 13.60
C GLY A 144 14.46 17.33 12.51
N LYS A 145 13.36 17.01 11.83
CA LYS A 145 12.77 17.79 10.73
C LYS A 145 11.90 18.93 11.28
N ILE A 146 12.54 19.96 11.86
CA ILE A 146 11.84 21.10 12.49
C ILE A 146 10.90 21.83 11.52
N LYS A 147 11.30 22.01 10.26
CA LYS A 147 10.45 22.63 9.23
C LYS A 147 9.17 21.81 9.00
N GLY A 148 9.30 20.48 8.89
CA GLY A 148 8.16 19.58 8.69
C GLY A 148 7.22 19.58 9.90
N ALA A 149 7.78 19.51 11.12
CA ALA A 149 7.00 19.61 12.35
C ALA A 149 6.22 20.93 12.44
N GLY A 150 6.83 22.06 12.06
CA GLY A 150 6.16 23.36 12.02
C GLY A 150 5.02 23.41 11.00
N ILE A 151 5.19 22.78 9.83
CA ILE A 151 4.13 22.67 8.81
C ILE A 151 2.97 21.83 9.35
N GLU A 152 3.22 20.69 9.98
CA GLU A 152 2.17 19.85 10.59
C GLU A 152 1.37 20.63 11.64
N VAL A 153 2.05 21.36 12.53
CA VAL A 153 1.38 22.18 13.55
C VAL A 153 0.54 23.28 12.89
N GLY A 154 1.08 23.98 11.90
CA GLY A 154 0.36 25.01 11.17
C GLY A 154 -0.90 24.47 10.50
N ARG A 155 -0.79 23.32 9.82
CA ARG A 155 -1.93 22.64 9.19
C ARG A 155 -2.99 22.25 10.21
N PHE A 156 -2.58 21.58 11.29
CA PHE A 156 -3.48 21.15 12.35
C PHE A 156 -4.22 22.32 12.99
N LEU A 157 -3.53 23.42 13.30
CA LEU A 157 -4.15 24.60 13.90
C LEU A 157 -5.15 25.26 12.95
N ILE A 158 -4.76 25.50 11.69
CA ILE A 158 -5.64 26.15 10.70
C ILE A 158 -6.88 25.29 10.43
N ASN A 159 -6.68 24.00 10.18
CA ASN A 159 -7.77 23.08 9.84
C ASN A 159 -8.67 22.82 11.05
N SER A 160 -8.12 22.74 12.27
CA SER A 160 -8.94 22.52 13.47
C SER A 160 -9.75 23.76 13.88
N THR A 161 -9.19 24.97 13.71
CA THR A 161 -9.84 26.22 14.14
C THR A 161 -10.78 26.78 13.07
N VAL A 162 -10.25 27.11 11.90
CA VAL A 162 -11.00 27.74 10.80
C VAL A 162 -11.66 26.68 9.93
N GLY A 163 -11.03 25.51 9.80
CA GLY A 163 -11.50 24.41 8.96
C GLY A 163 -12.57 23.51 9.59
N LEU A 164 -13.31 23.97 10.61
CA LEU A 164 -14.35 23.20 11.29
C LEU A 164 -13.83 21.83 11.81
N ALA A 165 -12.87 21.85 12.73
CA ALA A 165 -12.26 20.64 13.31
C ALA A 165 -11.55 19.72 12.29
N GLY A 166 -11.13 20.27 11.15
CA GLY A 166 -10.46 19.54 10.09
C GLY A 166 -11.37 19.06 8.97
N PHE A 167 -12.66 19.40 8.98
CA PHE A 167 -13.56 19.08 7.86
C PHE A 167 -13.17 19.81 6.57
N LEU A 168 -12.70 21.05 6.66
CA LEU A 168 -12.21 21.83 5.53
C LEU A 168 -10.68 21.94 5.60
N ASP A 169 -9.97 21.47 4.56
CA ASP A 169 -8.53 21.66 4.45
C ASP A 169 -8.21 23.05 3.89
N LEU A 170 -8.16 24.04 4.78
CA LEU A 170 -7.81 25.41 4.44
C LEU A 170 -6.29 25.62 4.44
N ALA A 171 -5.55 24.78 5.15
CA ALA A 171 -4.10 24.86 5.21
C ALA A 171 -3.45 24.60 3.85
N THR A 172 -4.04 23.73 3.02
CA THR A 172 -3.58 23.54 1.63
C THR A 172 -3.73 24.80 0.77
N LYS A 173 -4.69 25.69 1.07
CA LYS A 173 -4.84 26.96 0.33
C LYS A 173 -3.75 27.99 0.62
N VAL A 174 -3.01 27.81 1.71
CA VAL A 174 -1.86 28.65 2.08
C VAL A 174 -0.52 27.94 1.83
N ASP A 175 -0.54 26.94 0.94
CA ASP A 175 0.65 26.23 0.44
C ASP A 175 1.44 25.45 1.52
N LEU A 176 0.75 25.01 2.58
CA LEU A 176 1.34 24.11 3.57
C LEU A 176 1.22 22.67 3.09
N VAL A 177 2.27 22.13 2.48
CA VAL A 177 2.30 20.72 2.02
C VAL A 177 2.63 19.79 3.17
N THR A 178 1.75 18.82 3.45
CA THR A 178 1.95 17.79 4.49
C THR A 178 3.21 16.97 4.22
N PRO A 179 4.16 16.89 5.16
CA PRO A 179 5.20 15.87 5.14
C PRO A 179 4.58 14.49 5.43
N GLU A 180 4.74 13.53 4.52
CA GLU A 180 4.34 12.15 4.79
C GLU A 180 5.41 11.46 5.63
N GLU A 181 5.34 11.65 6.94
CA GLU A 181 6.27 11.07 7.91
C GLU A 181 5.56 10.08 8.83
N ASP A 182 6.07 8.86 8.90
CA ASP A 182 5.58 7.80 9.77
C ASP A 182 6.74 7.14 10.53
N LEU A 183 6.41 6.26 11.47
CA LEU A 183 7.39 5.56 12.29
C LEU A 183 8.27 4.62 11.45
N GLY A 184 7.76 4.06 10.35
CA GLY A 184 8.55 3.26 9.41
C GLY A 184 9.69 4.07 8.81
N GLN A 185 9.39 5.30 8.37
CA GLN A 185 10.40 6.25 7.89
C GLN A 185 11.36 6.69 8.99
N THR A 186 10.87 6.94 10.21
CA THR A 186 11.73 7.27 11.35
C THR A 186 12.71 6.13 11.66
N LEU A 187 12.26 4.87 11.64
CA LEU A 187 13.14 3.71 11.79
C LEU A 187 14.16 3.64 10.65
N GLY A 188 13.74 3.96 9.42
CA GLY A 188 14.63 4.10 8.27
C GLY A 188 15.70 5.17 8.45
N PHE A 189 15.34 6.33 9.01
CA PHE A 189 16.25 7.43 9.33
C PHE A 189 17.35 6.99 10.31
N TYR A 190 17.03 6.10 11.25
CA TYR A 190 18.00 5.51 12.19
C TYR A 190 18.71 4.25 11.66
N GLY A 191 18.56 3.93 10.37
CA GLY A 191 19.31 2.86 9.70
C GLY A 191 18.66 1.47 9.74
N VAL A 192 17.40 1.36 10.18
CA VAL A 192 16.63 0.11 10.06
C VAL A 192 16.29 -0.11 8.59
N LYS A 193 16.79 -1.21 8.03
CA LYS A 193 16.48 -1.60 6.65
C LYS A 193 15.00 -1.97 6.51
N PRO A 194 14.38 -1.78 5.33
CA PRO A 194 12.97 -2.11 5.13
C PRO A 194 12.64 -3.59 5.43
N GLY A 195 13.58 -4.49 5.11
CA GLY A 195 13.37 -5.92 5.21
C GLY A 195 12.56 -6.47 4.03
N PRO A 196 12.18 -7.76 4.07
CA PRO A 196 11.37 -8.38 3.04
C PRO A 196 10.02 -7.69 2.86
N TYR A 197 9.48 -7.79 1.64
CA TYR A 197 8.12 -7.38 1.32
C TYR A 197 7.11 -8.35 1.94
N LEU A 198 6.00 -7.80 2.44
CA LEU A 198 4.92 -8.60 3.02
C LEU A 198 3.55 -8.08 2.57
N VAL A 199 2.66 -9.03 2.27
CA VAL A 199 1.26 -8.76 1.98
C VAL A 199 0.41 -9.38 3.07
N LEU A 200 -0.48 -8.59 3.68
CA LEU A 200 -1.37 -9.04 4.75
C LEU A 200 -2.82 -9.05 4.30
N PRO A 201 -3.67 -9.93 4.86
CA PRO A 201 -5.09 -9.93 4.58
C PRO A 201 -5.73 -8.57 4.92
N LEU A 202 -6.49 -8.01 3.98
CA LEU A 202 -7.28 -6.77 4.09
C LEU A 202 -6.48 -5.47 4.31
N LEU A 203 -5.16 -5.56 4.47
CA LEU A 203 -4.29 -4.41 4.66
C LEU A 203 -3.54 -4.10 3.36
N GLN A 204 -3.00 -2.89 3.29
CA GLN A 204 -2.08 -2.51 2.23
C GLN A 204 -0.79 -3.34 2.30
N PRO A 205 -0.03 -3.44 1.21
CA PRO A 205 1.28 -4.08 1.26
C PRO A 205 2.29 -3.24 2.03
N PHE A 206 3.22 -3.91 2.72
CA PHE A 206 4.23 -3.25 3.55
C PHE A 206 5.60 -3.91 3.37
N THR A 207 6.65 -3.23 3.81
CA THR A 207 7.89 -3.89 4.22
C THR A 207 7.79 -4.28 5.70
N VAL A 208 8.62 -5.19 6.20
CA VAL A 208 8.61 -5.56 7.63
C VAL A 208 8.76 -4.33 8.52
N ARG A 209 9.66 -3.41 8.17
CA ARG A 209 9.85 -2.15 8.90
C ARG A 209 8.60 -1.29 8.87
N ASP A 210 8.01 -1.09 7.70
CA ASP A 210 6.86 -0.18 7.56
C ASP A 210 5.61 -0.78 8.21
N PHE A 211 5.47 -2.11 8.27
CA PHE A 211 4.41 -2.76 9.04
C PHE A 211 4.56 -2.51 10.55
N VAL A 212 5.79 -2.64 11.09
CA VAL A 212 6.07 -2.29 12.49
C VAL A 212 5.80 -0.80 12.73
N GLY A 213 6.16 0.06 11.77
CA GLY A 213 5.84 1.49 11.79
C GLY A 213 4.33 1.74 11.85
N TYR A 214 3.57 1.09 10.96
CA TYR A 214 2.12 1.19 10.87
C TYR A 214 1.39 0.75 12.15
N VAL A 215 1.92 -0.24 12.87
CA VAL A 215 1.34 -0.68 14.16
C VAL A 215 1.69 0.28 15.29
N GLY A 216 2.80 1.00 15.18
CA GLY A 216 3.28 1.92 16.21
C GLY A 216 2.72 3.35 16.12
N ASP A 217 2.15 3.74 14.98
CA ASP A 217 1.49 5.04 14.74
C ASP A 217 -0.04 4.98 14.85
#